data_AF-A0A1Z8Z3I2-F1
#
_entry.id   AF-A0A1Z8Z3I2-F1
#
_cell.length_a   1.000
_cell.length_b   1.000
_cell.length_c   1.000
_cell.angle_alpha   90.00
_cell.angle_beta   90.00
_cell.angle_gamma   90.00
#
_symmetry.space_group_name_H-M   'P 1'
#
loop_
_entity.id
_entity.type
_entity.pdbx_description
1 polymer ?
#
loop_
_entity_poly.entity_id
_entity_poly.type
_entity_poly.pdbx_seq_one_letter_code
_entity_poly.pdbx_strand_id
1 'polypeptide(L)'
;MTKFRLFVARPVWENEPNKWLMELRGELNSEIAVYFLSIQQLRLENSKLFLKELDRGLHGKANRSLFKKRKFLLFSSPASVEAVFKIFQKLARRPDRLRNLRSLMSNIKKTFLSFNRKNGIKLGAIGEGTATNLQQHFRKLSSRSPRLKRKNIYYLPANATALAWVEEFGLRVKRYQVLAVGGKSNSDKLLSLLDKRSVRVRQMVPYSRVLENDANECKVDMLMAQGILPASDFYENFILISSSQLVGPVLGKLELKLFDENSFTLVSHHDQIVNKVKEIIPEIKVMKIQSLDPKCIAREINSRL
;
A
#
# COMPACT_ATOMS: atom_id res chain seq x y z
N MET A 1 35.38 12.91 2.57
CA MET A 1 34.40 12.53 1.53
C MET A 1 33.19 11.98 2.27
N THR A 2 32.07 12.69 2.24
CA THR A 2 30.84 12.29 2.94
C THR A 2 30.27 11.07 2.24
N LYS A 3 29.93 10.03 3.01
CA LYS A 3 29.29 8.82 2.47
C LYS A 3 27.80 8.86 2.83
N PHE A 4 26.94 8.28 1.99
CA PHE A 4 25.49 8.37 2.17
C PHE A 4 24.90 7.01 2.52
N ARG A 5 23.94 6.99 3.44
CA ARG A 5 23.24 5.75 3.84
C ARG A 5 21.73 5.96 3.80
N LEU A 6 21.00 5.00 3.25
CA LEU A 6 19.55 4.99 3.23
C LEU A 6 19.00 3.76 3.96
N PHE A 7 18.27 4.01 5.06
CA PHE A 7 17.60 2.99 5.84
C PHE A 7 16.11 2.92 5.45
N VAL A 8 15.68 1.75 4.96
CA VAL A 8 14.33 1.55 4.42
C VAL A 8 13.50 0.68 5.36
N ALA A 9 12.49 1.27 6.02
CA ALA A 9 11.61 0.55 6.94
C ALA A 9 10.26 0.11 6.31
N ARG A 10 10.13 0.20 4.99
CA ARG A 10 8.88 -0.10 4.27
C ARG A 10 8.47 -1.58 4.42
N PRO A 11 7.17 -1.89 4.66
CA PRO A 11 6.70 -3.27 4.72
C PRO A 11 6.93 -4.03 3.41
N VAL A 12 7.18 -5.34 3.53
CA VAL A 12 7.42 -6.22 2.38
C VAL A 12 6.49 -7.41 2.37
N TRP A 13 6.24 -7.96 1.18
CA TRP A 13 5.50 -9.21 1.06
C TRP A 13 6.28 -10.38 1.64
N GLU A 14 5.61 -11.17 2.46
CA GLU A 14 6.15 -12.40 3.03
C GLU A 14 6.58 -13.37 1.91
N ASN A 15 7.77 -13.96 2.06
CA ASN A 15 8.34 -14.96 1.15
C ASN A 15 8.47 -14.51 -0.31
N GLU A 16 8.61 -13.20 -0.56
CA GLU A 16 8.83 -12.66 -1.91
C GLU A 16 10.06 -11.75 -1.98
N PRO A 17 10.78 -11.74 -3.12
CA PRO A 17 11.83 -10.77 -3.35
C PRO A 17 11.30 -9.34 -3.26
N ASN A 18 12.04 -8.46 -2.59
CA ASN A 18 11.70 -7.04 -2.50
C ASN A 18 12.06 -6.30 -3.79
N LYS A 19 11.25 -6.50 -4.84
CA LYS A 19 11.45 -5.87 -6.16
C LYS A 19 11.53 -4.36 -6.09
N TRP A 20 10.70 -3.74 -5.26
CA TRP A 20 10.71 -2.30 -5.05
C TRP A 20 12.05 -1.80 -4.52
N LEU A 21 12.68 -2.54 -3.60
CA LEU A 21 14.01 -2.19 -3.08
C LEU A 21 15.11 -2.43 -4.12
N MET A 22 14.98 -3.49 -4.94
CA MET A 22 15.91 -3.72 -6.06
C MET A 22 15.82 -2.60 -7.11
N GLU A 23 14.60 -2.17 -7.45
CA GLU A 23 14.37 -1.02 -8.33
C GLU A 23 14.98 0.24 -7.72
N LEU A 24 14.75 0.51 -6.43
CA LEU A 24 15.35 1.66 -5.75
C LEU A 24 16.87 1.64 -5.78
N ARG A 25 17.50 0.48 -5.52
CA ARG A 25 18.96 0.33 -5.60
C ARG A 25 19.50 0.59 -7.00
N GLY A 26 18.74 0.27 -8.05
CA GLY A 26 19.16 0.53 -9.43
C GLY A 26 19.05 2.00 -9.85
N GLU A 27 18.24 2.80 -9.15
CA GLU A 27 18.03 4.23 -9.47
C GLU A 27 18.89 5.16 -8.59
N LEU A 28 19.32 4.70 -7.42
CA LEU A 28 20.18 5.46 -6.50
C LEU A 28 21.63 5.54 -7.01
N ASN A 29 22.31 6.63 -6.68
CA ASN A 29 23.76 6.75 -6.87
C ASN A 29 24.48 5.62 -6.12
N SER A 30 25.49 5.02 -6.76
CA SER A 30 26.28 3.91 -6.21
C SER A 30 27.00 4.23 -4.90
N GLU A 31 27.20 5.50 -4.60
CA GLU A 31 27.79 5.97 -3.33
C GLU A 31 26.82 5.87 -2.13
N ILE A 32 25.53 5.62 -2.39
CA ILE A 32 24.50 5.48 -1.35
C ILE A 32 24.38 4.01 -0.94
N ALA A 33 24.80 3.69 0.28
CA ALA A 33 24.59 2.37 0.86
C ALA A 33 23.14 2.19 1.33
N VAL A 34 22.45 1.16 0.84
CA VAL A 34 21.02 0.93 1.16
C VAL A 34 20.83 -0.24 2.13
N TYR A 35 20.33 0.06 3.32
CA TYR A 35 20.03 -0.89 4.39
C TYR A 35 18.53 -1.11 4.53
N PHE A 36 18.15 -2.36 4.75
CA PHE A 36 16.75 -2.75 4.86
C PHE A 36 16.38 -3.01 6.32
N LEU A 37 15.46 -2.19 6.85
CA LEU A 37 15.02 -2.16 8.24
C LEU A 37 13.53 -2.52 8.40
N SER A 38 12.91 -3.18 7.43
CA SER A 38 11.51 -3.56 7.61
C SER A 38 11.35 -4.55 8.76
N ILE A 39 10.52 -4.16 9.71
CA ILE A 39 10.07 -4.99 10.84
C ILE A 39 8.59 -5.43 10.67
N GLN A 40 8.01 -5.16 9.50
CA GLN A 40 6.63 -5.52 9.20
C GLN A 40 6.55 -6.24 7.85
N GLN A 41 5.79 -7.33 7.83
CA GLN A 41 5.49 -8.09 6.63
C GLN A 41 4.02 -7.94 6.23
N LEU A 42 3.77 -8.04 4.93
CA LEU A 42 2.47 -8.15 4.32
C LEU A 42 2.22 -9.63 4.00
N ARG A 43 1.21 -10.21 4.64
CA ARG A 43 0.81 -11.60 4.42
C ARG A 43 -0.52 -11.62 3.68
N LEU A 44 -0.61 -12.43 2.61
CA LEU A 44 -1.88 -12.63 1.92
C LEU A 44 -2.86 -13.39 2.82
N GLU A 45 -4.09 -12.90 2.90
CA GLU A 45 -5.17 -13.63 3.55
C GLU A 45 -5.54 -14.90 2.78
N ASN A 46 -6.36 -15.76 3.42
CA ASN A 46 -6.84 -16.99 2.79
C ASN A 46 -7.53 -16.69 1.45
N SER A 47 -6.83 -17.01 0.35
CA SER A 47 -7.23 -16.64 -1.01
C SER A 47 -8.60 -17.18 -1.40
N LYS A 48 -8.96 -18.39 -0.93
CA LYS A 48 -10.27 -19.00 -1.20
C LYS A 48 -11.38 -18.27 -0.46
N LEU A 49 -11.17 -17.95 0.82
CA LEU A 49 -12.14 -17.23 1.62
C LEU A 49 -12.34 -15.81 1.07
N PHE A 50 -11.25 -15.10 0.79
CA PHE A 50 -11.28 -13.76 0.21
C PHE A 50 -12.08 -13.72 -1.09
N LEU A 51 -11.84 -14.65 -2.03
CA LEU A 51 -12.59 -14.67 -3.28
C LEU A 51 -14.08 -14.94 -3.08
N LYS A 52 -14.46 -15.81 -2.14
CA LYS A 52 -15.86 -16.05 -1.80
C LYS A 52 -16.52 -14.79 -1.25
N GLU A 53 -15.83 -14.05 -0.37
CA GLU A 53 -16.34 -12.79 0.15
C GLU A 53 -16.45 -11.72 -0.93
N LEU A 54 -15.44 -11.60 -1.78
CA LEU A 54 -15.45 -10.67 -2.91
C LEU A 54 -16.61 -10.98 -3.87
N ASP A 55 -16.79 -12.25 -4.23
CA ASP A 55 -17.91 -12.71 -5.05
C ASP A 55 -19.25 -12.41 -4.39
N ARG A 56 -19.41 -12.70 -3.09
CA ARG A 56 -20.62 -12.35 -2.35
C ARG A 56 -20.85 -10.84 -2.30
N GLY A 57 -19.80 -10.03 -2.27
CA GLY A 57 -19.89 -8.57 -2.35
C GLY A 57 -20.37 -8.09 -3.73
N LEU A 58 -19.83 -8.68 -4.80
CA LEU A 58 -20.09 -8.33 -6.19
C LEU A 58 -21.43 -8.86 -6.70
N HIS A 59 -21.70 -10.15 -6.48
CA HIS A 59 -22.79 -10.92 -7.07
C HIS A 59 -23.79 -11.46 -6.04
N GLY A 60 -23.48 -11.39 -4.75
CA GLY A 60 -24.36 -11.90 -3.71
C GLY A 60 -25.75 -11.28 -3.76
N LYS A 61 -26.76 -12.09 -3.42
CA LYS A 61 -28.20 -11.78 -3.38
C LYS A 61 -28.52 -10.74 -2.30
N ALA A 62 -27.97 -9.54 -2.40
CA ALA A 62 -28.45 -8.37 -1.66
C ALA A 62 -29.71 -7.84 -2.38
N ASN A 63 -30.79 -8.57 -2.13
CA ASN A 63 -32.21 -8.27 -2.23
C ASN A 63 -32.86 -8.16 -3.61
N ARG A 64 -33.95 -8.92 -3.71
CA ARG A 64 -35.07 -8.88 -4.66
C ARG A 64 -35.79 -7.51 -4.70
N SER A 65 -35.13 -6.39 -4.38
CA SER A 65 -35.70 -5.06 -4.57
C SER A 65 -35.40 -4.57 -5.98
N LEU A 66 -36.30 -3.75 -6.54
CA LEU A 66 -36.27 -3.19 -7.89
C LEU A 66 -34.98 -2.43 -8.30
N PHE A 67 -33.99 -2.31 -7.40
CA PHE A 67 -32.72 -1.64 -7.67
C PHE A 67 -31.56 -2.60 -7.47
N LYS A 68 -31.05 -3.20 -8.57
CA LYS A 68 -29.71 -3.82 -8.60
C LYS A 68 -28.70 -2.81 -8.04
N LYS A 69 -28.24 -3.01 -6.80
CA LYS A 69 -27.31 -2.07 -6.13
C LYS A 69 -26.06 -1.93 -6.98
N ARG A 70 -25.76 -0.70 -7.43
CA ARG A 70 -24.56 -0.41 -8.20
C ARG A 70 -23.32 -0.74 -7.35
N LYS A 71 -22.27 -1.28 -7.96
CA LYS A 71 -21.08 -1.74 -7.23
C LYS A 71 -19.92 -0.76 -7.39
N PHE A 72 -19.27 -0.45 -6.30
CA PHE A 72 -18.09 0.41 -6.26
C PHE A 72 -16.97 -0.31 -5.52
N LEU A 73 -15.79 -0.45 -6.12
CA LEU A 73 -14.61 -1.00 -5.45
C LEU A 73 -13.64 0.13 -5.16
N LEU A 74 -13.33 0.32 -3.89
CA LEU A 74 -12.40 1.35 -3.44
C LEU A 74 -11.15 0.70 -2.87
N PHE A 75 -10.00 0.92 -3.50
CA PHE A 75 -8.71 0.45 -3.01
C PHE A 75 -8.06 1.51 -2.11
N SER A 76 -7.74 1.15 -0.88
CA SER A 76 -7.16 2.10 0.08
C SER A 76 -5.65 2.29 -0.02
N SER A 77 -4.93 1.42 -0.73
CA SER A 77 -3.47 1.49 -0.85
C SER A 77 -2.95 0.71 -2.06
N PRO A 78 -1.72 0.97 -2.53
CA PRO A 78 -1.09 0.15 -3.58
C PRO A 78 -1.00 -1.33 -3.17
N ALA A 79 -0.72 -1.61 -1.89
CA ALA A 79 -0.68 -2.97 -1.35
C ALA A 79 -2.03 -3.70 -1.45
N SER A 80 -3.17 -2.99 -1.32
CA SER A 80 -4.48 -3.63 -1.45
C SER A 80 -4.82 -4.00 -2.88
N VAL A 81 -4.35 -3.21 -3.86
CA VAL A 81 -4.39 -3.60 -5.27
C VAL A 81 -3.52 -4.84 -5.46
N GLU A 82 -2.24 -4.76 -5.12
CA GLU A 82 -1.28 -5.84 -5.35
C GLU A 82 -1.76 -7.17 -4.75
N ALA A 83 -2.30 -7.15 -3.53
CA ALA A 83 -2.84 -8.32 -2.84
C ALA A 83 -3.93 -9.04 -3.65
N VAL A 84 -4.91 -8.30 -4.17
CA VAL A 84 -6.01 -8.89 -4.96
C VAL A 84 -5.48 -9.58 -6.21
N PHE A 85 -4.51 -8.96 -6.89
CA PHE A 85 -3.96 -9.53 -8.11
C PHE A 85 -2.98 -10.67 -7.84
N LYS A 86 -2.23 -10.64 -6.73
CA LYS A 86 -1.45 -11.80 -6.26
C LYS A 86 -2.37 -12.99 -5.98
N ILE A 87 -3.53 -12.78 -5.36
CA ILE A 87 -4.54 -13.83 -5.16
C ILE A 87 -4.99 -14.42 -6.50
N PHE A 88 -5.29 -13.58 -7.50
CA PHE A 88 -5.63 -14.07 -8.85
C PHE A 88 -4.49 -14.87 -9.50
N GLN A 89 -3.24 -14.42 -9.37
CA GLN A 89 -2.07 -15.10 -9.93
C GLN A 89 -1.80 -16.44 -9.24
N LYS A 90 -1.85 -16.48 -7.90
CA LYS A 90 -1.63 -17.68 -7.09
C LYS A 90 -2.58 -18.80 -7.48
N LEU A 91 -3.84 -18.47 -7.77
CA LEU A 91 -4.86 -19.44 -8.20
C LEU A 91 -4.72 -19.83 -9.67
N ALA A 92 -4.30 -18.91 -10.55
CA ALA A 92 -4.03 -19.24 -11.95
C ALA A 92 -2.90 -20.27 -12.10
N ARG A 93 -1.90 -20.25 -11.21
CA ARG A 93 -0.76 -21.20 -11.19
C ARG A 93 -1.09 -22.59 -10.61
N ARG A 94 -2.29 -22.80 -10.07
CA ARG A 94 -2.71 -24.10 -9.49
C ARG A 94 -3.90 -24.68 -10.25
N PRO A 95 -3.71 -25.14 -11.50
CA PRO A 95 -4.81 -25.61 -12.33
C PRO A 95 -5.56 -26.78 -11.66
N ASP A 96 -4.87 -27.76 -11.10
CA ASP A 96 -5.46 -29.10 -10.95
C ASP A 96 -6.43 -29.31 -9.77
N ARG A 97 -6.59 -28.35 -8.86
CA ARG A 97 -7.31 -28.62 -7.60
C ARG A 97 -8.69 -28.02 -7.43
N LEU A 98 -9.16 -27.05 -8.24
CA LEU A 98 -10.36 -26.28 -7.86
C LEU A 98 -11.19 -25.71 -9.04
N ARG A 99 -11.90 -26.54 -9.82
CA ARG A 99 -12.80 -26.12 -10.95
C ARG A 99 -13.76 -24.99 -10.53
N ASN A 100 -14.37 -25.10 -9.35
CA ASN A 100 -15.30 -24.10 -8.82
C ASN A 100 -14.64 -22.74 -8.55
N LEU A 101 -13.38 -22.71 -8.10
CA LEU A 101 -12.65 -21.46 -7.88
C LEU A 101 -12.22 -20.80 -9.18
N ARG A 102 -11.94 -21.56 -10.25
CA ARG A 102 -11.67 -20.97 -11.57
C ARG A 102 -12.91 -20.26 -12.11
N SER A 103 -14.08 -20.89 -12.00
CA SER A 103 -15.36 -20.27 -12.39
C SER A 103 -15.63 -18.99 -11.60
N LEU A 104 -15.45 -19.05 -10.26
CA LEU A 104 -15.55 -17.91 -9.37
C LEU A 104 -14.62 -16.75 -9.81
N MET A 105 -13.34 -17.06 -10.03
CA MET A 105 -12.35 -16.07 -10.47
C MET A 105 -12.72 -15.47 -11.83
N SER A 106 -13.19 -16.30 -12.78
CA SER A 106 -13.63 -15.83 -14.10
C SER A 106 -14.79 -14.83 -13.98
N ASN A 107 -15.77 -15.12 -13.13
CA ASN A 107 -16.91 -14.22 -12.89
C ASN A 107 -16.46 -12.89 -12.25
N ILE A 108 -15.60 -12.94 -11.23
CA ILE A 108 -15.02 -11.74 -10.62
C ILE A 108 -14.27 -10.90 -11.66
N LYS A 109 -13.42 -11.53 -12.48
CA LYS A 109 -12.67 -10.84 -13.55
C LYS A 109 -13.60 -10.19 -14.56
N LYS A 110 -14.64 -10.88 -15.04
CA LYS A 110 -15.65 -10.31 -15.94
C LYS A 110 -16.30 -9.07 -15.35
N THR A 111 -16.60 -9.09 -14.04
CA THR A 111 -17.17 -7.93 -13.35
C THR A 111 -16.17 -6.78 -13.23
N PHE A 112 -14.91 -7.04 -12.92
CA PHE A 112 -13.85 -6.02 -12.95
C PHE A 112 -13.74 -5.38 -14.33
N LEU A 113 -13.76 -6.18 -15.40
CA LEU A 113 -13.67 -5.73 -16.78
C LEU A 113 -14.93 -5.00 -17.28
N SER A 114 -16.03 -4.99 -16.51
CA SER A 114 -17.24 -4.25 -16.84
C SER A 114 -17.16 -2.75 -16.53
N PHE A 115 -16.03 -2.24 -16.03
CA PHE A 115 -15.90 -0.90 -15.44
C PHE A 115 -16.33 0.27 -16.35
N ASN A 116 -16.23 0.08 -17.67
CA ASN A 116 -16.60 1.07 -18.68
C ASN A 116 -18.09 1.03 -19.07
N ARG A 117 -18.85 0.03 -18.62
CA ARG A 117 -20.28 -0.10 -18.93
C ARG A 117 -21.13 0.84 -18.07
N LYS A 118 -22.25 1.31 -18.60
CA LYS A 118 -23.20 2.21 -17.89
C LYS A 118 -23.62 1.67 -16.52
N ASN A 119 -23.87 0.36 -16.44
CA ASN A 119 -24.24 -0.37 -15.22
C ASN A 119 -23.10 -1.25 -14.68
N GLY A 120 -21.87 -0.99 -15.13
CA GLY A 120 -20.68 -1.70 -14.67
C GLY A 120 -20.23 -1.27 -13.29
N ILE A 121 -19.22 -1.97 -12.80
CA ILE A 121 -18.53 -1.61 -11.56
C ILE A 121 -17.86 -0.23 -11.68
N LYS A 122 -17.83 0.54 -10.60
CA LYS A 122 -16.99 1.74 -10.51
C LYS A 122 -15.76 1.45 -9.66
N LEU A 123 -14.64 2.09 -10.01
CA LEU A 123 -13.35 1.86 -9.38
C LEU A 123 -12.85 3.15 -8.75
N GLY A 124 -12.44 3.07 -7.49
CA GLY A 124 -11.79 4.16 -6.78
C GLY A 124 -10.47 3.71 -6.19
N ALA A 125 -9.59 4.68 -5.97
CA ALA A 125 -8.30 4.53 -5.33
C ALA A 125 -8.09 5.76 -4.45
N ILE A 126 -7.60 5.62 -3.22
CA ILE A 126 -7.46 6.80 -2.34
C ILE A 126 -6.48 7.81 -2.94
N GLY A 127 -5.33 7.36 -3.47
CA GLY A 127 -4.31 8.24 -4.04
C GLY A 127 -3.73 7.80 -5.39
N GLU A 128 -2.98 8.69 -6.03
CA GLU A 128 -2.32 8.51 -7.34
C GLU A 128 -1.51 7.21 -7.43
N GLY A 129 -0.67 6.90 -6.43
CA GLY A 129 0.10 5.65 -6.42
C GLY A 129 -0.80 4.39 -6.43
N THR A 130 -1.96 4.45 -5.77
CA THR A 130 -2.94 3.34 -5.79
C THR A 130 -3.64 3.24 -7.14
N ALA A 131 -4.01 4.37 -7.74
CA ALA A 131 -4.64 4.41 -9.07
C ALA A 131 -3.70 3.93 -10.17
N THR A 132 -2.43 4.34 -10.13
CA THR A 132 -1.39 3.89 -11.06
C THR A 132 -1.15 2.38 -10.93
N ASN A 133 -1.02 1.87 -9.70
CA ASN A 133 -0.88 0.43 -9.44
C ASN A 133 -2.11 -0.35 -9.96
N LEU A 134 -3.33 0.15 -9.71
CA LEU A 134 -4.57 -0.45 -10.22
C LEU A 134 -4.58 -0.52 -11.75
N GLN A 135 -4.21 0.56 -12.44
CA GLN A 135 -4.11 0.58 -13.89
C GLN A 135 -3.10 -0.45 -14.43
N GLN A 136 -1.90 -0.52 -13.84
CA GLN A 136 -0.84 -1.45 -14.27
C GLN A 136 -1.30 -2.90 -14.11
N HIS A 137 -1.95 -3.23 -13.00
CA HIS A 137 -2.45 -4.57 -12.73
C HIS A 137 -3.65 -4.94 -13.62
N PHE A 138 -4.56 -4.01 -13.91
CA PHE A 138 -5.67 -4.24 -14.85
C PHE A 138 -5.19 -4.60 -16.26
N ARG A 139 -4.09 -4.01 -16.74
CA ARG A 139 -3.49 -4.38 -18.05
C ARG A 139 -3.11 -5.86 -18.11
N LYS A 140 -2.75 -6.47 -16.97
CA LYS A 140 -2.37 -7.88 -16.87
C LYS A 140 -3.56 -8.84 -16.78
N LEU A 141 -4.79 -8.35 -16.59
CA LEU A 141 -5.98 -9.21 -16.47
C LEU A 141 -6.51 -9.73 -17.80
N SER A 142 -6.41 -8.93 -18.86
CA SER A 142 -6.90 -9.29 -20.18
C SER A 142 -6.24 -8.44 -21.25
N SER A 143 -5.58 -9.09 -22.21
CA SER A 143 -5.00 -8.42 -23.39
C SER A 143 -6.04 -7.91 -24.37
N ARG A 144 -7.25 -8.50 -24.36
CA ARG A 144 -8.35 -8.21 -25.29
C ARG A 144 -9.38 -7.21 -24.76
N SER A 145 -9.23 -6.74 -23.52
CA SER A 145 -10.20 -5.86 -22.88
C SER A 145 -9.77 -4.39 -22.93
N PRO A 146 -10.73 -3.45 -22.88
CA PRO A 146 -10.40 -2.03 -22.83
C PRO A 146 -9.45 -1.74 -21.67
N ARG A 147 -8.34 -1.05 -21.97
CA ARG A 147 -7.37 -0.64 -20.95
C ARG A 147 -8.04 0.30 -19.95
N LEU A 148 -7.89 0.02 -18.67
CA LEU A 148 -8.32 0.93 -17.61
C LEU A 148 -7.50 2.23 -17.73
N LYS A 149 -8.14 3.36 -18.04
CA LYS A 149 -7.48 4.68 -18.08
C LYS A 149 -7.66 5.38 -16.73
N ARG A 150 -6.76 6.31 -16.37
CA ARG A 150 -6.85 7.07 -15.12
C ARG A 150 -8.20 7.79 -14.96
N LYS A 151 -8.74 8.34 -16.05
CA LYS A 151 -10.09 8.96 -16.07
C LYS A 151 -11.26 8.02 -15.70
N ASN A 152 -11.01 6.71 -15.62
CA ASN A 152 -12.00 5.72 -15.21
C ASN A 152 -11.89 5.34 -13.72
N ILE A 153 -10.95 5.94 -12.99
CA ILE A 153 -10.69 5.69 -11.58
C ILE A 153 -10.98 6.98 -10.81
N TYR A 154 -11.74 6.89 -9.72
CA TYR A 154 -11.94 8.02 -8.79
C TYR A 154 -10.80 8.06 -7.78
N TYR A 155 -9.90 9.03 -7.89
CA TYR A 155 -8.72 9.13 -7.03
C TYR A 155 -8.27 10.57 -6.80
N LEU A 156 -7.50 10.79 -5.73
CA LEU A 156 -6.89 12.08 -5.41
C LEU A 156 -5.43 12.14 -5.91
N PRO A 157 -5.02 13.19 -6.64
CA PRO A 157 -3.66 13.32 -7.15
C PRO A 157 -2.64 13.67 -6.06
N ALA A 158 -3.04 14.42 -5.03
CA ALA A 158 -2.17 14.88 -3.92
C ALA A 158 -2.91 14.78 -2.58
N ASN A 159 -2.14 14.75 -1.48
CA ASN A 159 -2.64 14.73 -0.08
C ASN A 159 -3.78 13.74 0.15
N ALA A 160 -3.64 12.57 -0.46
CA ALA A 160 -4.67 11.57 -0.57
C ALA A 160 -4.96 10.90 0.78
N THR A 161 -6.00 11.36 1.47
CA THR A 161 -6.50 10.75 2.71
C THR A 161 -7.89 10.13 2.51
N ALA A 162 -8.26 9.23 3.43
CA ALA A 162 -9.61 8.67 3.47
C ALA A 162 -10.70 9.75 3.59
N LEU A 163 -10.44 10.80 4.39
CA LEU A 163 -11.37 11.91 4.59
C LEU A 163 -11.54 12.73 3.31
N ALA A 164 -10.42 13.22 2.75
CA ALA A 164 -10.42 14.01 1.53
C ALA A 164 -11.09 13.26 0.37
N TRP A 165 -10.88 11.93 0.26
CA TRP A 165 -11.51 11.13 -0.79
C TRP A 165 -13.03 11.09 -0.63
N VAL A 166 -13.53 10.97 0.61
CA VAL A 166 -14.98 10.94 0.89
C VAL A 166 -15.60 12.33 0.72
N GLU A 167 -14.89 13.41 1.03
CA GLU A 167 -15.37 14.77 0.78
C GLU A 167 -15.54 15.02 -0.73
N GLU A 168 -14.53 14.67 -1.52
CA GLU A 168 -14.54 14.86 -2.98
C GLU A 168 -15.55 13.94 -3.70
N PHE A 169 -15.58 12.64 -3.34
CA PHE A 169 -16.33 11.64 -4.11
C PHE A 169 -17.55 11.07 -3.37
N GLY A 170 -17.82 11.49 -2.14
CA GLY A 170 -18.90 10.94 -1.29
C GLY A 170 -20.29 11.02 -1.93
N LEU A 171 -20.59 12.12 -2.63
CA LEU A 171 -21.85 12.25 -3.37
C LEU A 171 -21.98 11.22 -4.50
N ARG A 172 -20.87 10.83 -5.13
CA ARG A 172 -20.85 9.89 -6.25
C ARG A 172 -21.13 8.45 -5.81
N VAL A 173 -20.89 8.12 -4.54
CA VAL A 173 -21.09 6.76 -3.99
C VAL A 173 -22.43 6.55 -3.29
N LYS A 174 -23.29 7.59 -3.19
CA LYS A 174 -24.62 7.53 -2.54
C LYS A 174 -25.51 6.36 -2.95
N ARG A 175 -25.48 5.98 -4.23
CA ARG A 175 -26.31 4.89 -4.79
C ARG A 175 -25.56 3.56 -4.94
N TYR A 176 -24.37 3.46 -4.37
CA TYR A 176 -23.50 2.30 -4.52
C TYR A 176 -23.40 1.49 -3.24
N GLN A 177 -23.27 0.18 -3.40
CA GLN A 177 -22.61 -0.66 -2.41
C GLN A 177 -21.11 -0.53 -2.63
N VAL A 178 -20.39 -0.11 -1.60
CA VAL A 178 -18.94 0.07 -1.63
C VAL A 178 -18.26 -1.16 -1.04
N LEU A 179 -17.36 -1.78 -1.79
CA LEU A 179 -16.43 -2.79 -1.32
C LEU A 179 -15.08 -2.09 -1.08
N ALA A 180 -14.78 -1.79 0.17
CA ALA A 180 -13.56 -1.11 0.59
C ALA A 180 -12.43 -2.13 0.77
N VAL A 181 -11.45 -2.13 -0.13
CA VAL A 181 -10.37 -3.10 -0.21
C VAL A 181 -9.11 -2.55 0.45
N GLY A 182 -8.69 -3.15 1.57
CA GLY A 182 -7.60 -2.66 2.40
C GLY A 182 -7.07 -3.69 3.40
N GLY A 183 -6.01 -3.34 4.13
CA GLY A 183 -5.53 -4.17 5.25
C GLY A 183 -6.47 -4.12 6.46
N LYS A 184 -6.46 -5.16 7.30
CA LYS A 184 -7.32 -5.31 8.48
C LYS A 184 -7.29 -4.09 9.41
N SER A 185 -6.11 -3.51 9.63
CA SER A 185 -5.86 -2.39 10.56
C SER A 185 -6.06 -1.00 9.96
N ASN A 186 -6.52 -0.89 8.71
CA ASN A 186 -6.30 0.32 7.91
C ASN A 186 -7.58 1.13 7.59
N SER A 187 -8.72 0.90 8.25
CA SER A 187 -9.97 1.44 7.68
C SER A 187 -11.16 1.75 8.58
N ASP A 188 -11.12 1.71 9.91
CA ASP A 188 -12.36 2.00 10.68
C ASP A 188 -12.91 3.41 10.40
N LYS A 189 -12.02 4.41 10.30
CA LYS A 189 -12.39 5.78 9.90
C LYS A 189 -12.90 5.85 8.45
N LEU A 190 -12.28 5.14 7.50
CA LEU A 190 -12.74 5.13 6.10
C LEU A 190 -14.12 4.46 5.98
N LEU A 191 -14.30 3.32 6.65
CA LEU A 191 -15.55 2.56 6.63
C LEU A 191 -16.68 3.39 7.23
N SER A 192 -16.46 4.02 8.38
CA SER A 192 -17.49 4.86 9.03
C SER A 192 -17.86 6.10 8.20
N LEU A 193 -16.88 6.73 7.53
CA LEU A 193 -17.13 7.84 6.61
C LEU A 193 -17.95 7.39 5.38
N LEU A 194 -17.66 6.22 4.82
CA LEU A 194 -18.37 5.68 3.66
C LEU A 194 -19.78 5.18 4.00
N ASP A 195 -19.99 4.67 5.21
CA ASP A 195 -21.29 4.12 5.63
C ASP A 195 -22.35 5.24 5.70
N LYS A 196 -21.94 6.43 6.13
CA LYS A 196 -22.76 7.66 6.09
C LYS A 196 -23.09 8.17 4.68
N ARG A 197 -22.40 7.66 3.65
CA ARG A 197 -22.43 8.23 2.28
C ARG A 197 -22.79 7.22 1.20
N SER A 198 -23.07 5.96 1.54
CA SER A 198 -23.32 4.90 0.57
C SER A 198 -24.46 3.98 1.01
N VAL A 199 -24.94 3.13 0.09
CA VAL A 199 -26.06 2.20 0.38
C VAL A 199 -25.65 1.12 1.37
N ARG A 200 -24.38 0.71 1.32
CA ARG A 200 -23.80 -0.32 2.17
C ARG A 200 -22.30 -0.32 1.95
N VAL A 201 -21.53 -0.41 3.02
CA VAL A 201 -20.10 -0.68 2.97
C VAL A 201 -19.81 -2.12 3.34
N ARG A 202 -18.85 -2.74 2.67
CA ARG A 202 -18.23 -3.99 3.09
C ARG A 202 -16.72 -3.85 3.03
N GLN A 203 -16.06 -4.18 4.13
CA GLN A 203 -14.60 -4.32 4.14
C GLN A 203 -14.21 -5.59 3.39
N MET A 204 -13.15 -5.49 2.60
CA MET A 204 -12.52 -6.59 1.88
C MET A 204 -11.05 -6.60 2.28
N VAL A 205 -10.62 -7.67 2.94
CA VAL A 205 -9.26 -7.79 3.51
C VAL A 205 -8.47 -8.85 2.75
N PRO A 206 -7.70 -8.48 1.71
CA PRO A 206 -6.88 -9.42 0.96
C PRO A 206 -5.51 -9.68 1.59
N TYR A 207 -5.09 -8.86 2.57
CA TYR A 207 -3.82 -9.03 3.28
C TYR A 207 -3.91 -8.53 4.73
N SER A 208 -3.01 -9.04 5.56
CA SER A 208 -2.72 -8.55 6.91
C SER A 208 -1.30 -8.01 7.00
N ARG A 209 -1.10 -7.12 7.97
CA ARG A 209 0.22 -6.66 8.40
C ARG A 209 0.62 -7.45 9.63
N VAL A 210 1.80 -8.02 9.62
CA VAL A 210 2.35 -8.80 10.73
C VAL A 210 3.68 -8.18 11.11
N LEU A 211 3.85 -7.80 12.38
CA LEU A 211 5.18 -7.41 12.87
C LEU A 211 6.04 -8.67 12.97
N GLU A 212 7.30 -8.58 12.57
CA GLU A 212 8.25 -9.67 12.80
C GLU A 212 8.45 -9.79 14.33
N ASN A 213 8.22 -10.99 14.89
CA ASN A 213 8.40 -11.24 16.33
C ASN A 213 9.86 -10.99 16.72
N ASP A 214 10.08 -10.45 17.91
CA ASP A 214 11.39 -10.05 18.47
C ASP A 214 12.45 -11.18 18.52
N ALA A 215 12.07 -12.44 18.34
CA ALA A 215 12.96 -13.60 18.44
C ALA A 215 13.86 -13.83 17.21
N ASN A 216 13.56 -13.23 16.05
CA ASN A 216 14.49 -13.18 14.94
C ASN A 216 15.20 -11.84 15.01
N GLU A 217 16.49 -11.87 15.40
CA GLU A 217 17.45 -10.75 15.41
C GLU A 217 16.88 -9.48 14.81
N CYS A 218 16.57 -8.49 15.66
CA CYS A 218 16.09 -7.24 15.13
C CYS A 218 17.13 -6.76 14.11
N LYS A 219 16.73 -6.52 12.85
CA LYS A 219 17.66 -6.07 11.81
C LYS A 219 18.45 -4.84 12.26
N VAL A 220 17.88 -4.04 13.16
CA VAL A 220 18.57 -2.94 13.87
C VAL A 220 19.74 -3.46 14.71
N ASP A 221 19.55 -4.50 15.52
CA ASP A 221 20.59 -5.15 16.33
C ASP A 221 21.69 -5.77 15.47
N MET A 222 21.34 -6.36 14.33
CA MET A 222 22.35 -6.86 13.38
C MET A 222 23.20 -5.71 12.80
N LEU A 223 22.57 -4.62 12.37
CA LEU A 223 23.29 -3.45 11.84
C LEU A 223 24.15 -2.78 12.93
N MET A 224 23.69 -2.83 14.19
CA MET A 224 24.47 -2.41 15.35
C MET A 224 25.71 -3.26 15.56
N ALA A 225 25.56 -4.58 15.60
CA ALA A 225 26.67 -5.50 15.77
C ALA A 225 27.71 -5.38 14.63
N GLN A 226 27.27 -4.99 13.44
CA GLN A 226 28.13 -4.73 12.28
C GLN A 226 28.81 -3.35 12.28
N GLY A 227 28.56 -2.50 13.29
CA GLY A 227 29.09 -1.13 13.34
C GLY A 227 28.56 -0.22 12.23
N ILE A 228 27.45 -0.60 11.58
CA ILE A 228 26.74 0.25 10.61
C ILE A 228 25.92 1.30 11.36
N LEU A 229 25.51 0.98 12.58
CA LEU A 229 24.94 1.88 13.57
C LEU A 229 25.85 1.86 14.83
N PRO A 230 26.02 2.97 15.59
CA PRO A 230 25.43 4.30 15.37
C PRO A 230 25.92 4.97 14.09
N ALA A 231 25.15 5.96 13.64
CA ALA A 231 25.60 6.90 12.64
C ALA A 231 26.87 7.61 13.15
N SER A 232 27.98 7.52 12.41
CA SER A 232 29.12 8.40 12.65
C SER A 232 28.94 9.70 11.85
N ASP A 233 29.56 10.78 12.31
CA ASP A 233 29.52 12.11 11.67
C ASP A 233 30.06 12.14 10.22
N PHE A 234 30.64 11.03 9.77
CA PHE A 234 31.15 10.86 8.42
C PHE A 234 30.07 10.47 7.39
N TYR A 235 28.84 10.18 7.84
CA TYR A 235 27.74 9.77 6.97
C TYR A 235 26.53 10.70 7.07
N GLU A 236 25.98 11.07 5.92
CA GLU A 236 24.62 11.61 5.88
C GLU A 236 23.63 10.43 5.80
N ASN A 237 22.77 10.31 6.81
CA ASN A 237 21.86 9.18 6.93
C ASN A 237 20.42 9.60 6.61
N PHE A 238 19.77 8.82 5.76
CA PHE A 238 18.37 8.97 5.40
C PHE A 238 17.58 7.82 5.99
N ILE A 239 16.40 8.11 6.54
CA ILE A 239 15.45 7.08 6.98
C ILE A 239 14.11 7.22 6.26
N LEU A 240 13.71 6.16 5.56
CA LEU A 240 12.44 6.11 4.84
C LEU A 240 11.41 5.31 5.65
N ILE A 241 10.42 6.02 6.19
CA ILE A 241 9.25 5.43 6.85
C ILE A 241 8.02 5.62 5.95
N SER A 242 7.47 4.51 5.46
CA SER A 242 6.35 4.55 4.49
C SER A 242 4.96 4.57 5.12
N SER A 243 4.85 4.47 6.45
CA SER A 243 3.57 4.43 7.16
C SER A 243 3.65 4.97 8.58
N SER A 244 2.63 5.71 9.01
CA SER A 244 2.50 6.23 10.37
C SER A 244 2.29 5.14 11.44
N GLN A 245 2.00 3.90 11.03
CA GLN A 245 1.95 2.73 11.92
C GLN A 245 3.34 2.16 12.23
N LEU A 246 4.35 2.49 11.41
CA LEU A 246 5.72 2.03 11.60
C LEU A 246 6.56 3.01 12.41
N VAL A 247 6.12 4.24 12.59
CA VAL A 247 6.88 5.28 13.30
C VAL A 247 7.29 4.79 14.69
N GLY A 248 6.34 4.45 15.56
CA GLY A 248 6.64 3.94 16.91
C GLY A 248 7.48 2.65 16.90
N PRO A 249 7.08 1.60 16.15
CA PRO A 249 7.86 0.36 16.11
C PRO A 249 9.29 0.49 15.55
N VAL A 250 9.52 1.38 14.57
CA VAL A 250 10.84 1.59 13.94
C VAL A 250 11.67 2.53 14.78
N LEU A 251 11.13 3.70 15.14
CA LEU A 251 11.86 4.69 15.92
C LEU A 251 12.06 4.24 17.35
N GLY A 252 11.07 3.61 18.00
CA GLY A 252 11.26 3.06 19.34
C GLY A 252 12.45 2.09 19.41
N LYS A 253 12.70 1.29 18.36
CA LYS A 253 13.88 0.41 18.31
C LYS A 253 15.20 1.15 18.00
N LEU A 254 15.14 2.28 17.29
CA LEU A 254 16.31 3.10 16.96
C LEU A 254 16.69 4.05 18.11
N GLU A 255 15.71 4.70 18.75
CA GLU A 255 15.87 5.58 19.91
C GLU A 255 16.38 4.85 21.13
N LEU A 256 15.93 3.61 21.38
CA LEU A 256 16.40 2.81 22.52
C LEU A 256 17.91 2.52 22.50
N LYS A 257 18.62 2.82 21.40
CA LYS A 257 20.03 2.48 21.25
C LYS A 257 20.95 3.56 20.67
N LEU A 258 20.46 4.58 19.93
CA LEU A 258 21.34 5.25 18.94
C LEU A 258 21.10 6.69 18.47
N PHE A 259 19.94 7.29 18.69
CA PHE A 259 19.60 8.51 17.94
C PHE A 259 20.19 9.77 18.59
N ASP A 260 21.19 10.38 17.94
CA ASP A 260 21.38 11.82 18.00
C ASP A 260 20.46 12.44 16.94
N GLU A 261 19.63 13.39 17.34
CA GLU A 261 18.56 14.01 16.54
C GLU A 261 19.10 14.67 15.25
N ASN A 262 20.39 15.00 15.23
CA ASN A 262 21.08 15.58 14.08
C ASN A 262 21.58 14.55 13.05
N SER A 263 21.59 13.26 13.37
CA SER A 263 22.26 12.24 12.55
C SER A 263 21.43 11.73 11.38
N PHE A 264 20.12 12.01 11.32
CA PHE A 264 19.23 11.49 10.29
C PHE A 264 18.32 12.54 9.65
N THR A 265 18.08 12.36 8.36
CA THR A 265 17.03 13.03 7.59
C THR A 265 15.89 12.06 7.31
N LEU A 266 14.69 12.37 7.80
CA LEU A 266 13.47 11.64 7.50
C LEU A 266 13.05 11.86 6.04
N VAL A 267 12.98 10.80 5.26
CA VAL A 267 12.39 10.80 3.92
C VAL A 267 10.92 10.41 4.05
N SER A 268 10.00 11.31 3.67
CA SER A 268 8.55 11.05 3.82
C SER A 268 7.69 11.70 2.76
N HIS A 269 6.61 11.00 2.39
CA HIS A 269 5.63 11.44 1.40
C HIS A 269 4.34 12.02 2.02
N HIS A 270 4.16 11.94 3.34
CA HIS A 270 2.88 12.27 3.97
C HIS A 270 3.05 13.00 5.30
N ASP A 271 2.32 14.11 5.51
CA ASP A 271 2.49 14.97 6.70
C ASP A 271 2.13 14.25 7.99
N GLN A 272 1.11 13.40 7.96
CA GLN A 272 0.80 12.53 9.11
C GLN A 272 2.00 11.68 9.59
N ILE A 273 2.89 11.24 8.69
CA ILE A 273 4.10 10.52 9.10
C ILE A 273 5.08 11.50 9.73
N VAL A 274 5.31 12.65 9.08
CA VAL A 274 6.20 13.71 9.57
C VAL A 274 5.79 14.16 10.97
N ASN A 275 4.52 14.49 11.17
CA ASN A 275 3.99 14.95 12.46
C ASN A 275 4.20 13.90 13.55
N LYS A 276 3.90 12.62 13.28
CA LYS A 276 4.14 11.54 14.24
C LYS A 276 5.61 11.32 14.55
N VAL A 277 6.51 11.54 13.59
CA VAL A 277 7.94 11.46 13.85
C VAL A 277 8.37 12.66 14.69
N LYS A 278 7.89 13.87 14.40
CA LYS A 278 8.19 15.08 15.17
C LYS A 278 7.61 15.11 16.59
N GLU A 279 6.54 14.35 16.85
CA GLU A 279 6.07 14.07 18.21
C GLU A 279 7.11 13.32 19.05
N ILE A 280 8.03 12.60 18.39
CA ILE A 280 9.05 11.76 19.02
C ILE A 280 10.43 12.45 18.95
N ILE A 281 10.80 12.95 17.76
CA ILE A 281 12.06 13.68 17.49
C ILE A 281 11.72 15.04 16.84
N PRO A 282 11.49 16.09 17.63
CA PRO A 282 10.98 17.39 17.14
C PRO A 282 11.86 18.04 16.05
N GLU A 283 13.17 17.97 16.24
CA GLU A 283 14.16 18.68 15.41
C GLU A 283 14.67 17.87 14.20
N ILE A 284 14.11 16.69 13.94
CA ILE A 284 14.55 15.86 12.82
C ILE A 284 14.44 16.60 11.48
N LYS A 285 15.49 16.51 10.67
CA LYS A 285 15.47 17.02 9.29
C LYS A 285 14.46 16.22 8.46
N VAL A 286 13.70 16.89 7.59
CA VAL A 286 12.69 16.24 6.76
C VAL A 286 12.95 16.53 5.28
N MET A 287 13.11 15.45 4.51
CA MET A 287 13.08 15.47 3.05
C MET A 287 11.69 15.03 2.57
N LYS A 288 10.93 15.98 2.02
CA LYS A 288 9.61 15.70 1.48
C LYS A 288 9.72 15.12 0.06
N ILE A 289 9.13 13.95 -0.17
CA ILE A 289 9.06 13.31 -1.48
C ILE A 289 7.62 13.30 -2.00
N GLN A 290 7.44 13.37 -3.32
CA GLN A 290 6.10 13.40 -3.93
C GLN A 290 5.40 12.02 -3.90
N SER A 291 6.18 10.93 -3.96
CA SER A 291 5.64 9.58 -3.97
C SER A 291 6.67 8.57 -3.48
N LEU A 292 6.21 7.39 -3.07
CA LEU A 292 7.07 6.24 -2.75
C LEU A 292 7.55 5.48 -4.01
N ASP A 293 7.49 6.09 -5.19
CA ASP A 293 8.07 5.51 -6.39
C ASP A 293 9.61 5.51 -6.29
N PRO A 294 10.31 4.40 -6.59
CA PRO A 294 11.76 4.32 -6.50
C PRO A 294 12.50 5.44 -7.23
N LYS A 295 12.04 5.84 -8.43
CA LYS A 295 12.65 6.92 -9.21
C LYS A 295 12.47 8.28 -8.55
N CYS A 296 11.29 8.50 -7.98
CA CYS A 296 11.00 9.75 -7.25
C CYS A 296 11.91 9.87 -6.03
N ILE A 297 12.08 8.79 -5.26
CA ILE A 297 12.96 8.79 -4.09
C ILE A 297 14.41 9.01 -4.50
N ALA A 298 14.87 8.24 -5.50
CA ALA A 298 16.24 8.34 -5.97
C ALA A 298 16.57 9.74 -6.49
N ARG A 299 15.66 10.39 -7.24
CA ARG A 299 15.85 11.76 -7.72
C ARG A 299 16.09 12.77 -6.58
N GLU A 300 15.34 12.67 -5.49
CA GLU A 300 15.46 13.61 -4.36
C GLU A 300 16.66 13.32 -3.45
N ILE A 301 17.08 12.06 -3.33
CA ILE A 301 18.27 11.69 -2.55
C ILE A 301 19.55 11.96 -3.35
N ASN A 302 19.57 11.58 -4.64
CA ASN A 302 20.74 11.76 -5.49
C ASN A 302 21.10 13.24 -5.68
N SER A 303 20.15 14.17 -5.56
CA SER A 303 20.41 15.62 -5.64
C SER A 303 21.07 16.21 -4.39
N ARG A 304 21.31 15.39 -3.36
CA ARG A 304 22.02 15.75 -2.13
C ARG A 304 23.50 15.34 -2.14
N LEU A 305 23.91 14.55 -3.14
CA LEU A 305 25.32 14.26 -3.43
C LEU A 305 25.91 15.40 -4.26
#